data_AF-A0A316EX61-F1
#
_entry.id   AF-A0A316EX61-F1
#
_cell.length_a   1.000
_cell.length_b   1.000
_cell.length_c   1.000
_cell.angle_alpha   90.00
_cell.angle_beta   90.00
_cell.angle_gamma   90.00
#
_symmetry.space_group_name_H-M   'P 1'
#
loop_
_entity.id
_entity.type
_entity.pdbx_description
1 polymer ?
#
loop_
_entity_poly.entity_id
_entity_poly.type
_entity_poly.pdbx_seq_one_letter_code
_entity_poly.pdbx_strand_id
1 'polypeptide(L)'
;MRRLQKVNECRIHWQSLDLNRVKAVNHDQLAGLQIADAVATSAYYAVNMSQYGETEDRYLRLLARNLYRARNGSVDGYGLKFWCSDAMEGERQRVLAAVRGE
;
A
#
# COMPACT_ATOMS: atom_id res chain seq x y z
N MET A 1 -10.26 12.46 -7.31
CA MET A 1 -9.33 13.42 -6.65
C MET A 1 -9.69 14.91 -6.82
N ARG A 2 -10.89 15.31 -7.28
CA ARG A 2 -11.25 16.74 -7.50
C ARG A 2 -11.73 17.52 -6.25
N ARG A 3 -11.90 16.86 -5.11
CA ARG A 3 -12.60 17.47 -3.94
C ARG A 3 -11.69 18.21 -2.96
N LEU A 4 -10.37 17.97 -2.98
CA LEU A 4 -9.41 18.66 -2.10
C LEU A 4 -8.78 19.90 -2.73
N GLN A 5 -8.89 20.08 -4.05
CA GLN A 5 -8.36 21.26 -4.76
C GLN A 5 -9.16 22.55 -4.52
N LYS A 6 -10.30 22.48 -3.81
CA LYS A 6 -11.18 23.63 -3.55
C LYS A 6 -11.07 24.18 -2.13
N VAL A 7 -10.07 23.74 -1.36
CA VAL A 7 -9.77 24.27 -0.04
C VAL A 7 -8.59 25.24 -0.22
N ASN A 8 -8.87 26.54 -0.13
CA ASN A 8 -7.87 27.60 -0.29
C ASN A 8 -6.73 27.53 0.74
N GLU A 9 -6.88 26.71 1.79
CA GLU A 9 -5.87 26.51 2.82
C GLU A 9 -5.87 25.06 3.34
N CYS A 10 -5.14 24.19 2.66
CA CYS A 10 -4.83 22.85 3.17
C CYS A 10 -3.54 22.95 4.01
N ARG A 11 -3.67 22.89 5.34
CA ARG A 11 -2.52 22.92 6.26
C ARG A 11 -2.32 21.55 6.91
N ILE A 12 -1.07 21.13 7.05
CA ILE A 12 -0.72 19.92 7.80
C ILE A 12 -1.08 20.16 9.27
N HIS A 13 -1.85 19.26 9.86
CA HIS A 13 -2.19 19.30 11.28
C HIS A 13 -1.05 18.69 12.12
N TRP A 14 -0.02 19.50 12.41
CA TRP A 14 1.22 19.06 13.06
C TRP A 14 1.03 18.46 14.45
N GLN A 15 -0.01 18.86 15.18
CA GLN A 15 -0.30 18.33 16.52
C GLN A 15 -0.68 16.84 16.50
N SER A 16 -0.99 16.27 15.33
CA SER A 16 -1.19 14.83 15.18
C SER A 16 0.11 14.03 15.12
N LEU A 17 1.27 14.70 15.07
CA LEU A 17 2.59 14.08 14.94
C LEU A 17 3.44 14.41 16.18
N ASP A 18 3.84 13.38 16.93
CA ASP A 18 4.85 13.52 17.98
C ASP A 18 6.25 13.30 17.38
N LEU A 19 6.89 14.41 17.00
CA LEU A 19 8.21 14.39 16.34
C LEU A 19 9.31 13.81 17.23
N ASN A 20 9.17 13.86 18.57
CA ASN A 20 10.16 13.28 19.48
C ASN A 20 10.16 11.76 19.46
N ARG A 21 9.09 11.13 18.93
CA ARG A 21 8.99 9.68 18.73
C ARG A 21 9.46 9.24 17.36
N VAL A 22 9.78 10.17 16.47
CA VAL A 22 10.30 9.87 15.13
C VAL A 22 11.80 9.60 15.24
N LYS A 23 12.21 8.38 14.89
CA LYS A 23 13.62 8.00 14.82
C LYS A 23 13.91 7.29 13.50
N ALA A 24 15.04 7.63 12.88
CA ALA A 24 15.62 6.83 11.81
C ALA A 24 16.42 5.69 12.45
N VAL A 25 16.06 4.45 12.14
CA VAL A 25 16.77 3.26 12.62
C VAL A 25 17.16 2.40 11.42
N ASN A 26 18.27 1.67 11.53
CA ASN A 26 18.63 0.69 10.53
C ASN A 26 17.72 -0.55 10.64
N HIS A 27 17.55 -1.28 9.54
CA HIS A 27 16.64 -2.44 9.44
C HIS A 27 16.99 -3.60 10.38
N ASP A 28 18.20 -3.63 10.92
CA ASP A 28 18.72 -4.62 11.89
C ASP A 28 18.35 -4.28 13.35
N GLN A 29 17.95 -3.04 13.64
CA GLN A 29 17.72 -2.56 15.01
C GLN A 29 16.28 -2.71 15.50
N LEU A 30 15.30 -2.92 14.60
CA LEU A 30 13.90 -3.13 14.97
C LEU A 30 13.30 -4.26 14.13
N ALA A 31 12.92 -5.37 14.76
CA ALA A 31 12.20 -6.47 14.11
C ALA A 31 10.93 -6.01 13.37
N GLY A 32 10.28 -4.94 13.87
CA GLY A 32 9.11 -4.34 13.20
C GLY A 32 9.42 -3.73 11.82
N LEU A 33 10.66 -3.29 11.58
CA LEU A 33 11.06 -2.71 10.29
C LEU A 33 11.21 -3.78 9.21
N GLN A 34 11.67 -4.98 9.57
CA GLN A 34 11.70 -6.13 8.66
C GLN A 34 10.29 -6.59 8.27
N ILE A 35 9.33 -6.52 9.19
CA ILE A 35 7.92 -6.82 8.89
C ILE A 35 7.36 -5.79 7.91
N ALA A 36 7.64 -4.50 8.14
CA ALA A 36 7.21 -3.44 7.22
C ALA A 36 7.81 -3.64 5.82
N ASP A 37 9.08 -4.02 5.75
CA ASP A 37 9.76 -4.33 4.49
C ASP A 37 9.10 -5.53 3.79
N ALA A 38 8.86 -6.64 4.51
CA ALA A 38 8.17 -7.81 3.95
C ALA A 38 6.77 -7.47 3.39
N VAL A 39 6.01 -6.61 4.06
CA VAL A 39 4.71 -6.12 3.55
C VAL A 39 4.92 -5.31 2.27
N ALA A 40 5.87 -4.38 2.24
CA ALA A 40 6.16 -3.58 1.05
C ALA A 40 6.63 -4.46 -0.12
N THR A 41 7.51 -5.43 0.13
CA THR A 41 8.00 -6.41 -0.84
C THR A 41 6.86 -7.27 -1.40
N SER A 42 5.91 -7.69 -0.55
CA SER A 42 4.74 -8.46 -0.99
C SER A 42 3.88 -7.69 -2.00
N ALA A 43 3.66 -6.40 -1.74
CA ALA A 43 2.93 -5.53 -2.67
C ALA A 43 3.74 -5.28 -3.94
N TYR A 44 5.06 -5.11 -3.84
CA TYR A 44 5.95 -4.91 -4.98
C TYR A 44 5.91 -6.09 -5.96
N TYR A 45 6.10 -7.32 -5.49
CA TYR A 45 6.10 -8.51 -6.36
C TYR A 45 4.71 -8.86 -6.90
N ALA A 46 3.64 -8.38 -6.23
CA ALA A 46 2.29 -8.53 -6.76
C ALA A 46 2.08 -7.73 -8.05
N VAL A 47 2.81 -6.64 -8.29
CA VAL A 47 2.68 -5.80 -9.51
C VAL A 47 3.90 -5.86 -10.44
N ASN A 48 5.09 -6.14 -9.94
CA ASN A 48 6.31 -6.14 -10.75
C ASN A 48 6.68 -7.55 -11.19
N MET A 49 7.06 -7.68 -12.46
CA MET A 49 7.60 -8.93 -12.99
C MET A 49 8.93 -9.26 -12.31
N SER A 50 9.05 -10.53 -11.92
CA SER A 50 10.33 -11.12 -11.54
C SER A 50 11.27 -11.23 -12.74
N GLN A 51 12.51 -11.61 -12.49
CA GLN A 51 13.49 -11.94 -13.54
C GLN A 51 13.03 -13.04 -14.52
N TYR A 52 11.97 -13.78 -14.17
CA TYR A 52 11.39 -14.83 -14.99
C TYR A 52 10.14 -14.36 -15.78
N GLY A 53 9.77 -13.08 -15.69
CA GLY A 53 8.58 -12.53 -16.35
C GLY A 53 7.26 -12.76 -15.60
N GLU A 54 7.31 -13.45 -14.46
CA GLU A 54 6.13 -13.78 -13.64
C GLU A 54 5.92 -12.76 -12.52
N THR A 55 4.67 -12.53 -12.13
CA THR A 55 4.31 -11.75 -10.92
C THR A 55 3.93 -12.70 -9.79
N GLU A 56 4.20 -12.31 -8.53
CA GLU A 56 3.96 -13.15 -7.36
C GLU A 56 3.08 -12.42 -6.34
N ASP A 57 1.79 -12.73 -6.36
CA ASP A 57 0.77 -12.10 -5.53
C ASP A 57 0.42 -12.91 -4.27
N ARG A 58 0.95 -14.13 -4.11
CA ARG A 58 0.65 -15.01 -2.96
C ARG A 58 1.01 -14.39 -1.63
N TYR A 59 2.14 -13.68 -1.55
CA TYR A 59 2.55 -12.99 -0.33
C TYR A 59 1.57 -11.87 0.06
N LEU A 60 1.06 -11.15 -0.94
CA LEU A 60 0.06 -10.11 -0.72
C LEU A 60 -1.29 -10.72 -0.32
N ARG A 61 -1.67 -11.86 -0.92
CA ARG A 61 -2.86 -12.63 -0.54
C ARG A 61 -2.84 -13.05 0.93
N LEU A 62 -1.71 -13.58 1.41
CA LEU A 62 -1.54 -13.93 2.84
C LEU A 62 -1.77 -12.74 3.79
N LEU A 63 -1.57 -11.52 3.31
CA LEU A 63 -1.75 -10.27 4.05
C LEU A 63 -3.10 -9.59 3.75
N ALA A 64 -3.98 -10.19 2.94
CA ALA A 64 -5.22 -9.57 2.49
C ALA A 64 -6.17 -9.20 3.64
N ARG A 65 -6.15 -9.97 4.74
CA ARG A 65 -6.90 -9.66 5.97
C ARG A 65 -6.37 -8.45 6.74
N ASN A 66 -5.11 -8.08 6.52
CA ASN A 66 -4.46 -6.94 7.16
C ASN A 66 -4.66 -5.63 6.37
N LEU A 67 -5.16 -5.71 5.13
CA LEU A 67 -5.44 -4.54 4.31
C LEU A 67 -6.62 -3.75 4.86
N TYR A 68 -6.48 -2.42 4.87
CA TYR A 68 -7.60 -1.55 5.18
C TYR A 68 -8.73 -1.73 4.15
N ARG A 69 -9.96 -1.90 4.65
CA ARG A 69 -11.17 -2.02 3.83
C ARG A 69 -12.09 -0.84 4.12
N ALA A 70 -12.52 -0.16 3.07
CA ALA A 70 -13.57 0.84 3.17
C ALA A 70 -14.90 0.18 3.57
N ARG A 71 -15.89 1.01 3.94
CA ARG A 71 -17.23 0.54 4.37
C ARG A 71 -17.92 -0.39 3.36
N ASN A 72 -17.60 -0.27 2.07
CA ASN A 72 -18.14 -1.11 1.00
C ASN A 72 -17.31 -2.40 0.74
N GLY A 73 -16.36 -2.72 1.61
CA GLY A 73 -15.45 -3.87 1.46
C GLY A 73 -14.30 -3.64 0.48
N SER A 74 -14.21 -2.47 -0.16
CA SER A 74 -13.15 -2.16 -1.11
C SER A 74 -11.81 -1.93 -0.41
N VAL A 75 -10.77 -2.61 -0.88
CA VAL A 75 -9.36 -2.35 -0.51
C VAL A 75 -8.74 -1.22 -1.34
N ASP A 76 -9.32 -0.90 -2.50
CA ASP A 76 -8.82 0.14 -3.40
C ASP A 76 -8.93 1.52 -2.75
N GLY A 77 -7.83 2.29 -2.77
CA GLY A 77 -7.70 3.60 -2.15
C GLY A 77 -6.81 3.57 -0.90
N TYR A 78 -7.40 3.36 0.28
CA TYR A 78 -6.66 3.41 1.55
C TYR A 78 -5.97 2.10 1.94
N GLY A 79 -6.40 0.96 1.39
CA GLY A 79 -5.74 -0.34 1.60
C GLY A 79 -4.62 -0.56 0.61
N LEU A 80 -4.92 -0.41 -0.68
CA LEU A 80 -3.97 -0.46 -1.79
C LEU A 80 -4.16 0.77 -2.67
N LYS A 81 -3.06 1.49 -2.92
CA LYS A 81 -3.07 2.70 -3.73
C LYS A 81 -2.15 2.54 -4.93
N PHE A 82 -2.75 2.65 -6.11
CA PHE A 82 -2.03 2.59 -7.38
C PHE A 82 -1.80 4.01 -7.91
N TRP A 83 -0.65 4.25 -8.51
CA TRP A 83 -0.37 5.53 -9.18
C TRP A 83 -1.05 5.56 -10.54
N CYS A 84 -1.60 6.72 -10.92
CA CYS A 84 -2.38 6.87 -12.14
C CYS A 84 -1.50 6.81 -13.39
N SER A 85 -1.50 5.67 -14.06
CA SER A 85 -1.13 5.57 -15.46
C SER A 85 -2.06 4.56 -16.14
N ASP A 86 -2.61 4.92 -17.30
CA ASP A 86 -3.52 4.06 -18.06
C ASP A 86 -2.88 2.69 -18.37
N ALA A 87 -1.55 2.64 -18.47
CA ALA A 87 -0.76 1.43 -18.66
C ALA A 87 -0.83 0.41 -17.49
N MET A 88 -1.36 0.78 -16.32
CA MET A 88 -1.39 -0.09 -15.12
C MET A 88 -2.79 -0.54 -14.71
N GLU A 89 -3.83 -0.25 -15.50
CA GLU A 89 -5.22 -0.58 -15.14
C GLU A 89 -5.45 -2.11 -15.09
N GLY A 90 -4.85 -2.86 -16.02
CA GLY A 90 -4.92 -4.33 -16.01
C GLY A 90 -4.26 -4.94 -14.76
N GLU A 91 -3.09 -4.43 -14.38
CA GLU A 91 -2.37 -4.87 -13.19
C GLU A 91 -3.12 -4.53 -11.91
N ARG A 92 -3.66 -3.31 -11.82
CA ARG A 92 -4.52 -2.89 -10.71
C ARG A 92 -5.69 -3.86 -10.56
N GLN A 93 -6.39 -4.17 -11.64
CA GLN A 93 -7.55 -5.06 -11.57
C GLN A 93 -7.17 -6.49 -11.15
N ARG A 94 -6.05 -7.01 -11.65
CA ARG A 94 -5.52 -8.33 -11.29
C ARG A 94 -5.19 -8.42 -9.80
N VAL A 95 -4.46 -7.44 -9.27
CA VAL A 95 -4.07 -7.41 -7.85
C VAL A 95 -5.28 -7.22 -6.94
N LEU A 96 -6.23 -6.36 -7.32
CA LEU A 96 -7.47 -6.17 -6.56
C LEU A 96 -8.34 -7.43 -6.55
N ALA A 97 -8.33 -8.23 -7.63
CA ALA A 97 -9.04 -9.50 -7.68
C ALA A 97 -8.40 -10.54 -6.74
N ALA A 98 -7.07 -10.61 -6.70
CA ALA A 98 -6.33 -11.55 -5.87
C ALA A 98 -6.66 -11.42 -4.37
N VAL A 99 -6.82 -10.20 -3.86
CA VAL A 99 -7.05 -9.93 -2.43
C VAL A 99 -8.54 -9.86 -2.01
N ARG A 100 -9.45 -10.08 -2.97
CA ARG A 100 -10.91 -10.17 -2.72
C ARG A 100 -11.39 -11.57 -2.36
N GLY A 101 -10.61 -12.61 -2.69
CA GLY A 101 -11.00 -14.01 -2.55
C GLY A 101 -10.76 -14.65 -1.18
N GLU A 102 -10.32 -13.88 -0.18
CA GLU A 102 -10.09 -14.33 1.21
C GLU A 102 -10.96 -13.56 2.21
#